data_AF-A0A955PDH0-F1
#
_entry.id   AF-A0A955PDH0-F1
#
_cell.length_a   1.000
_cell.length_b   1.000
_cell.length_c   1.000
_cell.angle_alpha   90.00
_cell.angle_beta   90.00
_cell.angle_gamma   90.00
#
_symmetry.space_group_name_H-M   'P 1'
#
loop_
_entity.id
_entity.type
_entity.pdbx_description
1 polymer ?
#
loop_
_entity_poly.entity_id
_entity_poly.type
_entity_poly.pdbx_seq_one_letter_code
_entity_poly.pdbx_strand_id
1 'polypeptide(L)'
;NADQLLAIVREVDSEWFGVNLDTGNFHSADPYQELEQAAPYAITVQVKVEVKPEGQEKQPADLERIIKILRGVGYRGFVAWEYEAAEDARTAIPGYLNQLKALIG
;
A
#
# COMPACT_ATOMS: atom_id res chain seq x y z
N ASN A 1 -11.11 7.60 0.90
CA ASN A 1 -10.42 7.67 2.21
C ASN A 1 -10.66 6.36 2.95
N ALA A 2 -9.89 6.05 3.99
CA ALA A 2 -10.02 4.77 4.71
C ALA A 2 -11.40 4.56 5.33
N ASP A 3 -12.03 5.61 5.88
CA ASP A 3 -13.33 5.50 6.55
C ASP A 3 -14.43 4.94 5.64
N GLN A 4 -14.51 5.39 4.39
CA GLN A 4 -15.50 4.90 3.43
C GLN A 4 -15.27 3.42 3.08
N LEU A 5 -14.01 3.04 2.89
CA LEU A 5 -13.62 1.64 2.63
C LEU A 5 -14.03 0.76 3.82
N LEU A 6 -13.70 1.17 5.04
CA LEU A 6 -13.99 0.43 6.25
C LEU A 6 -15.49 0.33 6.53
N ALA A 7 -16.28 1.34 6.16
CA ALA A 7 -17.73 1.26 6.25
C ALA A 7 -18.29 0.10 5.40
N ILE A 8 -17.80 -0.07 4.17
CA ILE A 8 -18.21 -1.18 3.28
C ILE A 8 -17.77 -2.52 3.87
N VAL A 9 -16.51 -2.64 4.31
CA VAL A 9 -15.98 -3.88 4.89
C VAL A 9 -16.81 -4.33 6.10
N ARG A 10 -17.16 -3.39 6.98
CA ARG A 10 -17.97 -3.66 8.17
C ARG A 10 -19.41 -4.03 7.85
N GLU A 11 -20.00 -3.44 6.80
CA GLU A 11 -21.38 -3.73 6.42
C GLU A 11 -21.52 -5.08 5.69
N VAL A 12 -20.50 -5.48 4.92
CA VAL A 12 -20.50 -6.79 4.23
C VAL A 12 -20.30 -7.95 5.21
N ASP A 13 -19.52 -7.75 6.28
CA ASP A 13 -19.31 -8.69 7.40
C ASP A 13 -19.14 -10.16 6.97
N SER A 14 -18.12 -10.43 6.13
CA SER A 14 -17.88 -11.76 5.57
C SER A 14 -16.41 -12.13 5.59
N GLU A 15 -16.09 -13.35 6.02
CA GLU A 15 -14.74 -13.91 5.94
C GLU A 15 -14.21 -14.08 4.50
N TRP A 16 -15.11 -14.05 3.51
CA TRP A 16 -14.79 -14.17 2.09
C TRP A 16 -14.63 -12.81 1.39
N PHE A 17 -14.79 -11.72 2.13
CA PHE A 17 -14.66 -10.36 1.63
C PHE A 17 -13.50 -9.65 2.31
N GLY A 18 -12.73 -8.89 1.55
CA GLY A 18 -11.58 -8.16 2.07
C GLY A 18 -11.10 -7.09 1.10
N VAL A 19 -10.03 -6.43 1.50
CA VAL A 19 -9.49 -5.25 0.81
C VAL A 19 -8.35 -5.66 -0.13
N ASN A 20 -8.44 -5.22 -1.38
CA ASN A 20 -7.24 -5.06 -2.21
C ASN A 20 -6.56 -3.74 -1.82
N LEU A 21 -5.52 -3.83 -1.00
CA LEU A 21 -4.85 -2.68 -0.42
C LEU A 21 -3.84 -2.11 -1.42
N ASP A 22 -4.28 -1.13 -2.20
CA ASP A 22 -3.43 -0.33 -3.08
C ASP A 22 -2.88 0.88 -2.31
N THR A 23 -1.55 0.95 -2.17
CA THR A 23 -0.90 1.96 -1.34
C THR A 23 -0.95 3.38 -1.88
N GLY A 24 -1.24 3.58 -3.18
CA GLY A 24 -1.30 4.94 -3.74
C GLY A 24 -2.70 5.53 -3.89
N ASN A 25 -3.75 4.80 -3.50
CA ASN A 25 -5.13 5.31 -3.52
C ASN A 25 -5.50 6.16 -2.29
N PHE A 26 -4.58 6.31 -1.33
CA PHE A 26 -4.75 7.11 -0.13
C PHE A 26 -4.14 8.49 -0.35
N HIS A 27 -4.97 9.53 -0.26
CA HIS A 27 -4.62 10.91 -0.59
C HIS A 27 -4.88 11.90 0.55
N SER A 28 -5.07 11.40 1.78
CA SER A 28 -5.21 12.27 2.95
C SER A 28 -3.90 12.98 3.30
N ALA A 29 -3.93 13.83 4.32
CA ALA A 29 -2.73 14.48 4.86
C ALA A 29 -1.67 13.49 5.36
N ASP A 30 -2.07 12.31 5.88
CA ASP A 30 -1.16 11.18 6.18
C ASP A 30 -1.70 9.88 5.55
N PRO A 31 -1.34 9.59 4.29
CA PRO A 31 -1.75 8.36 3.59
C PRO A 31 -1.36 7.08 4.34
N TYR A 32 -0.28 7.10 5.12
CA TYR A 32 0.18 5.93 5.84
C TYR A 32 -0.70 5.62 7.06
N GLN A 33 -1.28 6.64 7.69
CA GLN A 33 -2.25 6.44 8.77
C GLN A 33 -3.50 5.75 8.23
N GLU A 34 -3.98 6.14 7.05
CA GLU A 34 -5.09 5.46 6.39
C GLU A 34 -4.73 4.02 5.99
N LEU A 35 -3.50 3.79 5.54
CA LEU A 35 -2.99 2.45 5.27
C LEU A 35 -2.98 1.56 6.52
N GLU A 36 -2.54 2.08 7.66
CA GLU A 36 -2.57 1.36 8.95
C GLU A 36 -3.98 0.91 9.33
N GLN A 37 -4.99 1.74 9.05
CA GLN A 37 -6.39 1.41 9.33
C GLN A 37 -6.94 0.33 8.40
N ALA A 38 -6.56 0.35 7.12
CA ALA A 38 -7.04 -0.58 6.11
C ALA A 38 -6.27 -1.92 6.08
N ALA A 39 -5.01 -1.92 6.49
CA ALA A 39 -4.12 -3.08 6.42
C ALA A 39 -4.64 -4.36 7.11
N PRO A 40 -5.34 -4.32 8.26
CA PRO A 40 -5.90 -5.51 8.89
C PRO A 40 -6.91 -6.27 8.03
N TYR A 41 -7.51 -5.59 7.05
CA TYR A 41 -8.54 -6.15 6.16
C TYR A 41 -7.98 -6.57 4.81
N ALA A 42 -6.66 -6.45 4.60
CA ALA A 42 -6.03 -6.71 3.31
C ALA A 42 -5.96 -8.21 3.00
N ILE A 43 -6.53 -8.59 1.85
CA ILE A 43 -6.36 -9.94 1.27
C ILE A 43 -5.27 -9.94 0.19
N THR A 44 -5.13 -8.84 -0.53
CA THR A 44 -4.09 -8.60 -1.54
C THR A 44 -3.51 -7.21 -1.33
N VAL A 45 -2.22 -7.04 -1.60
CA VAL A 45 -1.53 -5.76 -1.45
C VAL A 45 -0.88 -5.38 -2.78
N GLN A 46 -1.09 -4.14 -3.20
CA GLN A 46 -0.41 -3.51 -4.32
C GLN A 46 0.40 -2.33 -3.79
N VAL A 47 1.73 -2.40 -3.92
CA VAL A 47 2.65 -1.34 -3.49
C VAL A 47 3.00 -0.47 -4.68
N LYS A 48 2.67 0.82 -4.58
CA LYS A 48 3.12 1.88 -5.49
C LYS A 48 4.42 2.51 -4.99
N VAL A 49 5.25 2.94 -5.93
CA VAL A 49 6.53 3.63 -5.64
C VAL A 49 6.37 5.12 -5.31
N GLU A 50 5.18 5.67 -5.51
CA GLU A 50 4.86 7.06 -5.25
C GLU A 50 3.60 7.17 -4.41
N VAL A 51 3.54 8.18 -3.55
CA VAL A 51 2.35 8.62 -2.82
C VAL A 51 2.09 10.08 -3.12
N LYS A 52 0.82 10.48 -3.04
CA LYS A 52 0.40 11.87 -3.20
C LYS A 52 -0.46 12.29 -2.01
N PRO A 53 0.13 12.82 -0.93
CA PRO A 53 -0.61 13.35 0.19
C PRO A 53 -1.46 14.56 -0.20
N GLU A 54 -2.47 14.86 0.61
CA GLU A 54 -3.36 16.00 0.38
C GLU A 54 -2.58 17.32 0.30
N GLY A 55 -2.83 18.10 -0.76
CA GLY A 55 -2.17 19.40 -0.96
C GLY A 55 -0.67 19.32 -1.27
N GLN A 56 -0.11 18.13 -1.49
CA GLN A 56 1.29 17.92 -1.82
C GLN A 56 1.48 17.34 -3.22
N GLU A 57 2.67 17.54 -3.77
CA GLU A 57 3.10 16.91 -5.01
C GLU A 57 3.31 15.40 -4.82
N LYS A 58 3.35 14.67 -5.94
CA LYS A 58 3.75 13.26 -5.90
C LYS A 58 5.17 13.14 -5.35
N GLN A 59 5.36 12.22 -4.42
CA GLN A 59 6.65 11.96 -3.79
C GLN A 59 6.92 10.46 -3.67
N PRO A 60 8.19 10.04 -3.58
CA PRO A 60 8.53 8.63 -3.37
C PRO A 60 7.83 8.06 -2.13
N ALA A 61 7.31 6.84 -2.26
CA ALA A 61 6.70 6.11 -1.16
C ALA A 61 7.77 5.62 -0.17
N ASP A 62 7.46 5.72 1.12
CA ASP A 62 8.24 5.12 2.20
C ASP A 62 7.93 3.62 2.27
N LEU A 63 8.65 2.85 1.45
CA LEU A 63 8.51 1.40 1.37
C LEU A 63 8.82 0.72 2.71
N GLU A 64 9.73 1.27 3.52
CA GLU A 64 10.06 0.71 4.82
C GLU A 64 8.87 0.84 5.78
N ARG A 65 8.22 2.01 5.82
CA ARG A 65 7.01 2.24 6.61
C ARG A 65 5.88 1.33 6.16
N ILE A 66 5.65 1.20 4.85
CA ILE A 66 4.61 0.29 4.31
C ILE A 66 4.86 -1.16 4.76
N ILE A 67 6.08 -1.68 4.61
CA ILE A 67 6.40 -3.05 5.02
C ILE A 67 6.28 -3.23 6.53
N LYS A 68 6.65 -2.23 7.35
CA LYS A 68 6.44 -2.26 8.80
C LYS A 68 4.96 -2.37 9.17
N ILE A 69 4.08 -1.61 8.50
CA ILE A 69 2.63 -1.66 8.72
C ILE A 69 2.10 -3.06 8.41
N LEU A 70 2.45 -3.61 7.24
CA LEU A 70 2.01 -4.95 6.81
C LEU A 70 2.48 -6.05 7.77
N ARG A 71 3.73 -5.97 8.23
CA ARG A 71 4.26 -6.89 9.26
C ARG A 71 3.54 -6.73 10.60
N GLY A 72 3.23 -5.50 11.00
CA GLY A 72 2.53 -5.19 12.25
C GLY A 72 1.14 -5.84 12.34
N VAL A 73 0.44 -5.97 11.20
CA VAL A 73 -0.87 -6.64 11.11
C VAL A 73 -0.75 -8.15 10.80
N GLY A 74 0.47 -8.68 10.70
CA GLY A 74 0.70 -10.09 10.37
C GLY A 74 0.29 -10.47 8.95
N TYR A 75 0.36 -9.55 7.98
CA TYR A 75 0.07 -9.84 6.59
C TYR A 75 1.06 -10.89 6.04
N ARG A 76 0.53 -11.92 5.38
CA ARG A 76 1.31 -13.06 4.85
C ARG A 76 1.03 -13.35 3.38
N GLY A 77 0.24 -12.49 2.72
CA GLY A 77 -0.06 -12.62 1.30
C GLY A 77 1.05 -12.06 0.41
N PHE A 78 0.79 -12.07 -0.90
CA PHE A 78 1.73 -11.50 -1.87
C PHE A 78 1.70 -9.97 -1.84
N VAL A 79 2.88 -9.37 -1.88
CA VAL A 79 3.05 -7.94 -2.14
C VAL A 79 3.25 -7.77 -3.64
N ALA A 80 2.17 -7.45 -4.35
CA ALA A 80 2.23 -7.12 -5.77
C ALA A 80 2.77 -5.70 -5.93
N TRP A 81 3.50 -5.49 -7.01
CA TRP A 81 4.12 -4.20 -7.27
C TRP A 81 3.43 -3.50 -8.43
N GLU A 82 3.12 -2.23 -8.24
CA GLU A 82 2.42 -1.40 -9.22
C GLU A 82 3.29 -0.18 -9.56
N TYR A 83 3.82 -0.19 -10.78
CA TYR A 83 4.77 0.81 -11.24
C TYR A 83 4.11 1.76 -12.25
N GLU A 84 3.93 3.01 -11.83
CA GLU A 84 3.33 4.09 -12.65
C GLU A 84 4.19 5.37 -12.63
N ALA A 85 5.47 5.25 -12.28
CA ALA A 85 6.38 6.39 -12.21
C ALA A 85 6.91 6.79 -13.61
N ALA A 86 7.49 8.00 -13.69
CA ALA A 86 7.91 8.59 -14.96
C ALA A 86 9.15 7.93 -15.60
N GLU A 87 9.99 7.26 -14.82
CA GLU A 87 11.18 6.56 -15.33
C GLU A 87 10.78 5.29 -16.11
N ASP A 88 11.57 4.91 -17.11
CA ASP A 88 11.35 3.66 -17.84
C ASP A 88 11.33 2.45 -16.91
N ALA A 89 10.30 1.61 -17.06
CA ALA A 89 10.12 0.44 -16.23
C ALA A 89 11.31 -0.53 -16.31
N ARG A 90 11.94 -0.73 -17.47
CA ARG A 90 13.04 -1.71 -17.56
C ARG A 90 14.27 -1.30 -16.76
N THR A 91 14.44 -0.02 -16.48
CA THR A 91 15.58 0.51 -15.69
C THR A 91 15.24 0.67 -14.22
N ALA A 92 14.06 1.19 -13.90
CA ALA A 92 13.65 1.46 -12.52
C ALA A 92 13.33 0.18 -11.73
N ILE A 93 12.64 -0.77 -12.38
CA ILE A 93 12.10 -1.98 -11.75
C ILE A 93 13.15 -2.80 -10.97
N PRO A 94 14.33 -3.12 -11.54
CA PRO A 94 15.34 -3.88 -10.82
C PRO A 94 15.79 -3.25 -9.49
N GLY A 95 15.89 -1.91 -9.43
CA GLY A 95 16.32 -1.19 -8.22
C GLY A 95 15.31 -1.32 -7.08
N TYR A 96 14.06 -0.99 -7.36
CA TYR A 96 12.97 -1.10 -6.39
C TYR A 96 12.73 -2.54 -5.95
N LEU A 97 12.84 -3.51 -6.86
CA LEU A 97 12.70 -4.92 -6.52
C LEU A 97 13.77 -5.37 -5.51
N ASN A 98 15.01 -4.90 -5.66
CA ASN A 98 16.08 -5.19 -4.70
C ASN A 98 15.82 -4.56 -3.33
N GLN A 99 15.33 -3.32 -3.30
CA GLN A 99 14.95 -2.64 -2.06
C GLN A 99 13.83 -3.38 -1.33
N LEU A 100 12.78 -3.76 -2.05
CA LEU A 100 11.63 -4.46 -1.46
C LEU A 100 12.02 -5.85 -0.93
N LYS A 101 12.85 -6.60 -1.67
CA LYS A 101 13.42 -7.88 -1.20
C LYS A 101 14.21 -7.69 0.08
N ALA A 102 15.07 -6.68 0.16
CA ALA A 102 15.84 -6.40 1.37
C ALA A 102 14.96 -6.06 2.58
N LEU A 103 13.81 -5.40 2.36
CA LEU A 103 12.87 -5.05 3.42
C LEU A 103 12.02 -6.25 3.89
N ILE A 104 11.63 -7.13 2.97
CA ILE A 104 10.79 -8.30 3.25
C ILE A 104 11.60 -9.44 3.89
N GLY A 105 12.89 -9.59 3.55
CA GLY A 105 13.76 -10.68 4.03
C GLY A 105 13.66 -11.91 3.15
#